data_AF-A0A3C1NLD1-F1
#
_entry.id   AF-A0A3C1NLD1-F1
#
_cell.length_a   1.000
_cell.length_b   1.000
_cell.length_c   1.000
_cell.angle_alpha   90.00
_cell.angle_beta   90.00
_cell.angle_gamma   90.00
#
_symmetry.space_group_name_H-M   'P 1'
#
loop_
_entity.id
_entity.type
_entity.pdbx_description
1 polymer ?
#
loop_
_entity_poly.entity_id
_entity_poly.type
_entity_poly.pdbx_seq_one_letter_code
_entity_poly.pdbx_strand_id
1 'polypeptide(L)'
;MQPKPQPQKNPFQKDENLITQMISRYISFWPLFLIAGILSIGAAYTYLRYATPLYEATATLIIKDEKKGNDDSKFMESLNMISTKKIIENEVEVLQSRSLMDRVVKSLSLYAPVFQEGKIRAVSAYLSCPLKIEIYNPDDLVEVPKVHLKYDEASK
;
A
#
# COMPACT_ATOMS: atom_id res chain seq x y z
N MET A 1 27.07 -0.05 82.70
CA MET A 1 25.90 0.10 81.80
C MET A 1 26.40 0.62 80.46
N GLN A 2 26.37 -0.19 79.40
CA GLN A 2 26.62 0.29 78.04
C GLN A 2 25.28 0.68 77.39
N PRO A 3 25.17 1.80 76.67
CA PRO A 3 23.95 2.19 75.99
C PRO A 3 23.72 1.31 74.75
N LYS A 4 22.48 0.87 74.54
CA LYS A 4 22.07 0.06 73.37
C LYS A 4 22.25 0.85 72.05
N PRO A 5 22.67 0.21 70.95
CA PRO A 5 22.74 0.86 69.65
C PRO A 5 21.34 1.15 69.11
N GLN A 6 21.14 2.36 68.59
CA GLN A 6 19.88 2.78 67.95
C GLN A 6 19.79 2.20 66.53
N PRO A 7 18.59 1.86 66.03
CA PRO A 7 18.43 1.28 64.70
C PRO A 7 18.77 2.32 63.63
N GLN A 8 19.72 1.99 62.75
CA GLN A 8 20.05 2.79 61.57
C GLN A 8 18.85 2.81 60.62
N LYS A 9 18.27 4.00 60.41
CA LYS A 9 17.19 4.21 59.45
C LYS A 9 17.79 4.31 58.04
N ASN A 10 17.63 3.26 57.24
CA ASN A 10 18.15 3.19 55.87
C ASN A 10 17.55 4.31 54.99
N PRO A 11 18.36 5.16 54.35
CA PRO A 11 17.89 6.34 53.60
C PRO A 11 17.29 6.02 52.21
N PHE A 12 17.22 4.74 51.81
CA PHE A 12 16.83 4.32 50.46
C PHE A 12 15.35 3.94 50.27
N GLN A 13 14.48 4.11 51.28
CA GLN A 13 13.05 3.77 51.18
C GLN A 13 12.16 4.88 50.55
N LYS A 14 12.73 5.88 49.86
CA LYS A 14 11.97 7.05 49.38
C LYS A 14 11.42 6.91 47.96
N ASP A 15 11.81 5.89 47.21
CA ASP A 15 11.52 5.80 45.77
C ASP A 15 10.27 4.98 45.44
N GLU A 16 9.88 4.04 46.30
CA GLU A 16 8.69 3.18 46.10
C GLU A 16 7.37 3.97 46.11
N ASN A 17 7.36 5.14 46.74
CA ASN A 17 6.17 5.98 46.90
C ASN A 17 6.04 7.08 45.84
N LEU A 18 7.12 7.44 45.13
CA LEU A 18 7.08 8.52 44.13
C LEU A 18 6.24 8.13 42.92
N ILE A 19 6.45 6.92 42.40
CA ILE A 19 5.68 6.38 41.26
C ILE A 19 4.20 6.23 41.65
N THR A 20 3.93 5.69 42.83
CA THR A 20 2.57 5.48 43.36
C THR A 20 1.84 6.82 43.62
N GLN A 21 2.56 7.85 44.08
CA GLN A 21 2.01 9.21 44.23
C GLN A 21 1.72 9.87 42.88
N MET A 22 2.55 9.65 41.86
CA MET A 22 2.28 10.18 40.52
C MET A 22 1.08 9.47 39.85
N ILE A 23 0.98 8.15 39.98
CA ILE A 23 -0.12 7.37 39.41
C ILE A 23 -1.45 7.74 40.08
N SER A 24 -1.49 7.86 41.41
CA SER A 24 -2.72 8.26 42.13
C SER A 24 -3.20 9.67 41.77
N ARG A 25 -2.29 10.58 41.39
CA ARG A 25 -2.64 11.91 40.86
C ARG A 25 -3.31 11.82 39.49
N TYR A 26 -2.82 10.94 38.60
CA TYR A 26 -3.31 10.80 37.23
C TYR A 26 -4.56 9.90 37.10
N ILE A 27 -4.75 8.94 38.01
CA ILE A 27 -5.92 8.04 38.00
C ILE A 27 -7.23 8.81 38.17
N SER A 28 -7.20 9.95 38.86
CA SER A 28 -8.38 10.82 39.00
C SER A 28 -8.84 11.43 37.67
N PHE A 29 -7.96 11.48 36.66
CA PHE A 29 -8.26 11.95 35.31
C PHE A 29 -8.52 10.81 34.32
N TRP A 30 -8.76 9.57 34.78
CA TRP A 30 -9.07 8.43 33.91
C TRP A 30 -10.18 8.68 32.87
N PRO A 31 -11.24 9.51 33.11
CA PRO A 31 -12.25 9.77 32.09
C PRO A 31 -11.70 10.58 30.91
N LEU A 32 -10.72 11.46 31.12
CA LEU A 32 -10.05 12.19 30.05
C LEU A 32 -9.24 11.25 29.15
N PHE A 33 -8.58 10.25 29.73
CA PHE A 33 -7.91 9.21 28.96
C PHE A 33 -8.90 8.37 28.15
N LEU A 34 -10.07 8.07 28.72
CA LEU A 34 -11.12 7.35 28.01
C LEU A 34 -11.70 8.17 26.86
N ILE A 35 -11.95 9.47 27.07
CA ILE A 35 -12.39 10.40 26.02
C ILE A 35 -11.32 10.53 24.93
N ALA A 36 -10.06 10.71 25.29
CA ALA A 36 -8.95 10.78 24.34
C ALA A 36 -8.80 9.47 23.55
N GLY A 37 -8.99 8.33 24.21
CA GLY A 37 -9.01 7.01 23.57
C GLY A 37 -10.13 6.89 22.54
N ILE A 38 -11.36 7.26 22.90
CA ILE A 38 -12.50 7.27 21.96
C ILE A 38 -12.23 8.23 20.80
N LEU A 39 -11.70 9.42 21.07
CA LEU A 39 -11.41 10.41 20.04
C LEU A 39 -10.32 9.91 19.08
N SER A 40 -9.27 9.26 19.61
CA SER A 40 -8.20 8.66 18.82
C SER A 40 -8.71 7.53 17.92
N ILE A 41 -9.55 6.63 18.46
CA ILE A 41 -10.18 5.55 17.67
C ILE A 41 -11.10 6.15 16.60
N GLY A 42 -11.90 7.16 16.95
CA GLY A 42 -12.76 7.87 16.01
C GLY A 42 -11.98 8.52 14.88
N ALA A 43 -10.87 9.20 15.21
CA ALA A 43 -9.97 9.81 14.23
C ALA A 43 -9.29 8.76 13.33
N ALA A 44 -8.82 7.65 13.91
CA ALA A 44 -8.21 6.56 13.15
C ALA A 44 -9.22 5.87 12.21
N TYR A 45 -10.44 5.61 12.68
CA TYR A 45 -11.52 5.05 11.87
C TYR A 45 -11.89 5.98 10.71
N THR A 46 -12.04 7.27 11.01
CA THR A 46 -12.27 8.33 10.02
C THR A 46 -11.14 8.31 8.99
N TYR A 47 -9.88 8.41 9.43
CA TYR A 47 -8.72 8.37 8.55
C TYR A 47 -8.71 7.14 7.63
N LEU A 48 -8.90 5.93 8.18
CA LEU A 48 -8.90 4.70 7.40
C LEU A 48 -10.06 4.64 6.40
N ARG A 49 -11.22 5.23 6.73
CA ARG A 49 -12.37 5.32 5.84
C ARG A 49 -12.14 6.28 4.67
N TYR A 50 -11.33 7.33 4.85
CA TYR A 50 -11.06 8.35 3.83
C TYR A 50 -9.73 8.16 3.08
N ALA A 51 -8.79 7.38 3.63
CA ALA A 51 -7.51 7.12 3.00
C ALA A 51 -7.66 6.42 1.64
N THR A 52 -6.83 6.80 0.67
CA THR A 52 -6.79 6.16 -0.65
C THR A 52 -6.17 4.76 -0.52
N PRO A 53 -6.89 3.67 -0.87
CA PRO A 53 -6.29 2.35 -0.88
C PRO A 53 -5.18 2.30 -1.93
N LEU A 54 -4.01 1.84 -1.53
CA LEU A 54 -2.89 1.56 -2.42
C LEU A 54 -2.96 0.09 -2.83
N TYR A 55 -2.93 -0.18 -4.13
CA TYR A 55 -2.98 -1.53 -4.68
C TYR A 55 -1.62 -1.89 -5.26
N GLU A 56 -1.14 -3.10 -4.96
CA GLU A 56 0.08 -3.67 -5.53
C GLU A 56 -0.29 -4.89 -6.37
N ALA A 57 0.27 -4.98 -7.58
CA ALA A 57 0.07 -6.10 -8.50
C ALA A 57 1.42 -6.75 -8.79
N THR A 58 1.54 -8.03 -8.46
CA THR A 58 2.78 -8.82 -8.63
C THR A 58 2.53 -9.94 -9.63
N ALA A 59 3.45 -10.13 -10.58
CA ALA A 59 3.42 -11.22 -11.53
C ALA A 59 4.77 -11.95 -11.52
N THR A 60 4.73 -13.28 -11.60
CA THR A 60 5.94 -14.13 -11.67
C THR A 60 5.97 -14.82 -13.03
N LEU A 61 7.08 -14.66 -13.75
CA LEU A 61 7.31 -15.28 -15.05
C LEU A 61 8.48 -16.29 -14.97
N ILE A 62 8.27 -17.50 -15.47
CA ILE A 62 9.30 -18.54 -15.52
C ILE A 62 9.85 -18.61 -16.94
N ILE A 63 11.16 -18.41 -17.09
CA ILE A 63 11.87 -18.59 -18.37
C ILE A 63 12.51 -19.97 -18.36
N LYS A 64 12.16 -20.80 -19.34
CA LYS A 64 12.70 -22.14 -19.48
C LYS A 64 13.92 -22.08 -20.39
N ASP A 65 15.09 -22.38 -19.84
CA ASP A 65 16.32 -22.47 -20.62
C ASP A 65 16.39 -23.87 -21.26
N GLU A 66 16.38 -23.93 -22.60
CA GLU A 66 16.62 -25.19 -23.30
C GLU A 66 18.12 -25.48 -23.22
N LYS A 67 18.53 -26.21 -22.18
CA LYS A 67 19.88 -26.76 -22.07
C LYS A 67 20.15 -27.65 -23.30
N LYS A 68 20.81 -27.09 -24.32
CA LYS A 68 21.47 -27.88 -25.35
C LYS A 68 22.53 -28.73 -24.65
N GLY A 69 22.36 -30.04 -24.71
CA GLY A 69 23.19 -31.00 -23.99
C GLY A 69 24.66 -30.94 -24.42
N ASN A 70 25.50 -31.24 -23.42
CA ASN A 70 26.92 -31.58 -23.49
C ASN A 70 27.91 -30.42 -23.66
N ASP A 71 28.40 -29.86 -22.55
CA ASP A 71 29.73 -29.25 -22.50
C ASP A 71 30.30 -29.24 -21.06
N ASP A 72 31.24 -30.14 -20.78
CA ASP A 72 31.84 -30.43 -19.46
C ASP A 72 32.85 -29.35 -18.98
N SER A 73 32.72 -28.09 -19.42
CA SER A 73 33.62 -27.02 -18.99
C SER A 73 32.89 -25.97 -18.14
N LYS A 74 33.38 -25.75 -16.91
CA LYS A 74 32.91 -24.70 -15.98
C LYS A 74 32.91 -23.29 -16.60
N PHE A 75 33.71 -23.09 -17.65
CA PHE A 75 33.75 -21.86 -18.42
C PHE A 75 32.55 -21.70 -19.37
N MET A 76 32.08 -22.77 -20.01
CA MET A 76 30.87 -22.71 -20.84
C MET A 76 29.60 -22.55 -19.99
N GLU A 77 29.58 -23.15 -18.80
CA GLU A 77 28.49 -22.93 -17.84
C GLU A 77 28.40 -21.46 -17.40
N SER A 78 29.54 -20.81 -17.10
CA SER A 78 29.55 -19.40 -16.70
C SER A 78 29.18 -18.45 -17.84
N LEU A 79 29.60 -18.73 -19.08
CA LEU A 79 29.19 -17.98 -20.27
C LEU A 79 27.70 -18.14 -20.58
N ASN A 80 27.16 -19.35 -20.44
CA ASN A 80 25.73 -19.61 -20.58
C ASN A 80 24.94 -18.84 -19.52
N MET A 81 25.38 -18.87 -18.25
CA MET A 81 24.71 -18.12 -17.18
C MET A 81 24.71 -16.60 -17.41
N ILE A 82 25.81 -16.03 -17.90
CA ILE A 82 25.89 -14.61 -18.25
C ILE A 82 24.95 -14.29 -19.42
N SER A 83 24.89 -15.16 -20.43
CA SER A 83 24.02 -15.00 -21.60
C SER A 83 22.54 -15.08 -21.21
N THR A 84 22.15 -16.06 -20.40
CA THR A 84 20.79 -16.20 -19.87
C THR A 84 20.41 -14.99 -19.02
N LYS A 85 21.31 -14.47 -18.17
CA LYS A 85 21.06 -13.24 -17.42
C LYS A 85 20.79 -12.04 -18.33
N LYS A 86 21.58 -11.86 -19.40
CA LYS A 86 21.37 -10.78 -20.38
C LYS A 86 20.04 -10.92 -21.12
N ILE A 87 19.65 -12.15 -21.48
CA ILE A 87 18.35 -12.42 -22.10
C ILE A 87 17.21 -12.04 -21.14
N ILE A 88 17.30 -12.46 -19.87
CA ILE A 88 16.31 -12.10 -18.84
C ILE A 88 16.21 -10.58 -18.68
N GLU A 89 17.34 -9.89 -18.57
CA GLU A 89 17.36 -8.42 -18.44
C GLU A 89 16.69 -7.74 -19.65
N ASN A 90 16.97 -8.21 -20.87
CA ASN A 90 16.34 -7.71 -22.09
C ASN A 90 14.82 -7.96 -22.11
N GLU A 91 14.35 -9.15 -21.71
CA GLU A 91 12.91 -9.44 -21.64
C GLU A 91 12.20 -8.58 -20.59
N VAL A 92 12.84 -8.35 -19.43
CA VAL A 92 12.31 -7.44 -18.41
C VAL A 92 12.22 -6.01 -18.96
N GLU A 93 13.23 -5.55 -19.70
CA GLU A 93 13.21 -4.23 -20.34
C GLU A 93 12.07 -4.12 -21.37
N VAL A 94 11.86 -5.15 -22.20
CA VAL A 94 10.76 -5.20 -23.16
C VAL A 94 9.40 -5.17 -22.44
N LEU A 95 9.25 -5.90 -21.33
CA LEU A 95 8.04 -5.90 -20.50
C LEU A 95 7.76 -4.52 -19.88
N GLN A 96 8.81 -3.78 -19.52
CA GLN A 96 8.71 -2.42 -18.98
C GLN A 96 8.69 -1.34 -20.07
N SER A 97 8.75 -1.72 -21.34
CA SER A 97 8.86 -0.77 -22.44
C SER A 97 7.56 0.05 -22.61
N ARG A 98 7.73 1.33 -22.95
CA ARG A 98 6.62 2.24 -23.25
C ARG A 98 5.73 1.72 -24.37
N SER A 99 6.32 1.06 -25.37
CA SER A 99 5.56 0.49 -26.51
C SER A 99 4.59 -0.61 -26.09
N LEU A 100 4.98 -1.45 -25.12
CA LEU A 100 4.12 -2.50 -24.61
C LEU A 100 3.04 -1.91 -23.71
N MET A 101 3.42 -0.97 -22.83
CA MET A 101 2.47 -0.28 -21.97
C MET A 101 1.41 0.48 -22.78
N ASP A 102 1.81 1.12 -23.89
CA ASP A 102 0.88 1.78 -24.81
C ASP A 102 -0.15 0.80 -25.40
N ARG A 103 0.30 -0.38 -25.83
CA ARG A 103 -0.61 -1.46 -26.28
C ARG A 103 -1.55 -1.93 -25.17
N VAL A 104 -1.08 -2.03 -23.93
CA VAL A 104 -1.90 -2.41 -22.77
C VAL A 104 -2.95 -1.35 -22.46
N VAL A 105 -2.58 -0.07 -22.45
CA VAL A 105 -3.51 1.05 -22.23
C VAL A 105 -4.59 1.07 -23.31
N LYS A 106 -4.22 0.87 -24.57
CA LYS A 106 -5.15 0.83 -25.70
C LYS A 106 -6.09 -0.37 -25.64
N SER A 107 -5.56 -1.58 -25.38
CA SER A 107 -6.37 -2.81 -25.33
C SER A 107 -7.38 -2.81 -24.18
N LEU A 108 -7.00 -2.24 -23.03
CA LEU A 108 -7.85 -2.11 -21.85
C LEU A 108 -8.64 -0.78 -21.84
N SER A 109 -8.53 0.06 -22.86
CA SER A 109 -9.22 1.37 -22.92
C SER A 109 -8.98 2.27 -21.69
N LEU A 110 -7.79 2.17 -21.07
CA LEU A 110 -7.45 2.89 -19.84
C LEU A 110 -7.22 4.39 -20.05
N TYR A 111 -7.18 4.84 -21.29
CA TYR A 111 -7.06 6.26 -21.65
C TYR A 111 -8.32 7.08 -21.31
N ALA A 112 -9.47 6.43 -21.13
CA ALA A 112 -10.74 7.07 -20.77
C ALA A 112 -11.25 6.56 -19.42
N PRO A 113 -10.68 7.02 -18.29
CA PRO A 113 -11.05 6.53 -16.97
C PRO A 113 -12.46 7.02 -16.57
N VAL A 114 -13.31 6.08 -16.18
CA VAL A 114 -14.68 6.36 -15.72
C VAL A 114 -14.72 6.35 -14.20
N PHE A 115 -15.37 7.36 -13.61
CA PHE A 115 -15.55 7.47 -12.17
C PHE A 115 -17.02 7.62 -11.82
N GLN A 116 -17.44 6.95 -10.75
CA GLN A 116 -18.73 7.18 -10.11
C GLN A 116 -18.59 8.29 -9.07
N GLU A 117 -19.40 9.34 -9.18
CA GLU A 117 -19.45 10.41 -8.19
C GLU A 117 -20.03 9.89 -6.88
N GLY A 118 -19.19 9.82 -5.85
CA GLY A 118 -19.59 9.53 -4.48
C GLY A 118 -19.75 10.81 -3.67
N LYS A 119 -20.47 10.73 -2.53
CA LYS A 119 -20.69 11.87 -1.61
C LYS A 119 -19.41 12.46 -1.01
N ILE A 120 -18.34 11.69 -1.00
CA ILE A 120 -17.06 12.00 -0.34
C ILE A 120 -15.91 11.97 -1.33
N ARG A 121 -15.89 10.96 -2.21
CA ARG A 121 -14.83 10.74 -3.18
C ARG A 121 -15.40 10.03 -4.39
N ALA A 122 -14.86 10.33 -5.57
CA ALA A 122 -15.12 9.59 -6.78
C ALA A 122 -14.44 8.20 -6.71
N VAL A 123 -15.17 7.15 -7.03
CA VAL A 123 -14.65 5.77 -7.08
C VAL A 123 -14.49 5.37 -8.53
N SER A 124 -13.39 4.69 -8.87
CA SER A 124 -13.21 4.16 -10.23
C SER A 124 -14.35 3.20 -10.55
N ALA A 125 -15.08 3.51 -11.62
CA ALA A 125 -16.20 2.71 -12.09
C ALA A 125 -15.80 1.83 -13.29
N TYR A 126 -14.50 1.64 -13.52
CA TYR A 126 -14.01 0.88 -14.67
C TYR A 126 -14.62 -0.52 -14.78
N LEU A 127 -14.81 -1.24 -13.66
CA LEU A 127 -15.43 -2.57 -13.65
C LEU A 127 -16.96 -2.55 -13.51
N SER A 128 -17.54 -1.49 -12.94
CA SER A 128 -18.97 -1.41 -12.64
C SER A 128 -19.77 -0.63 -13.68
N CYS A 129 -19.10 0.09 -14.59
CA CYS A 129 -19.75 0.86 -15.63
C CYS A 129 -20.24 -0.09 -16.74
N PRO A 130 -21.54 -0.04 -17.13
CA PRO A 130 -22.06 -0.83 -18.25
C PRO A 130 -21.64 -0.28 -19.62
N LEU A 131 -20.96 0.87 -19.67
CA LEU A 131 -20.54 1.54 -20.90
C LEU A 131 -19.05 1.33 -21.13
N LYS A 132 -18.69 1.04 -22.38
CA LYS A 132 -17.31 1.01 -22.84
C LYS A 132 -17.07 2.21 -23.76
N ILE A 133 -16.08 3.04 -23.41
CA ILE A 133 -15.69 4.21 -24.20
C ILE A 133 -14.50 3.79 -25.06
N GLU A 134 -14.71 3.70 -26.37
CA GLU A 134 -13.65 3.43 -27.33
C GLU A 134 -13.49 4.61 -28.28
N ILE A 135 -12.25 5.06 -28.46
CA ILE A 135 -11.90 6.13 -29.39
C ILE A 135 -11.42 5.49 -30.70
N TYR A 136 -11.90 6.02 -31.83
CA TYR A 136 -11.53 5.52 -33.15
C TYR A 136 -10.03 5.63 -33.44
N ASN A 137 -9.41 6.74 -33.02
CA ASN A 137 -7.98 6.95 -33.11
C ASN A 137 -7.36 7.27 -31.73
N PRO A 138 -6.81 6.28 -31.01
CA PRO A 138 -6.22 6.49 -29.70
C PRO A 138 -4.84 7.16 -29.72
N ASP A 139 -4.28 7.48 -30.90
CA ASP A 139 -3.00 8.19 -31.01
C ASP A 139 -3.14 9.71 -30.92
N ASP A 140 -4.36 10.24 -31.15
CA ASP A 140 -4.66 11.67 -31.14
C ASP A 140 -5.65 12.00 -30.01
N LEU A 141 -5.20 11.80 -28.78
CA LEU A 141 -6.00 12.07 -27.59
C LEU A 141 -5.91 13.54 -27.21
N VAL A 142 -7.08 14.19 -27.16
CA VAL A 142 -7.22 15.56 -26.66
C VAL A 142 -7.94 15.53 -25.32
N GLU A 143 -7.44 16.30 -24.35
CA GLU A 143 -8.13 16.47 -23.07
C GLU A 143 -9.46 17.18 -23.29
N VAL A 144 -10.54 16.52 -22.91
CA VAL A 144 -11.90 17.06 -22.95
C VAL A 144 -12.40 17.33 -21.54
N PRO A 145 -13.28 18.34 -21.34
CA PRO A 145 -13.91 18.56 -20.06
C PRO A 145 -14.71 17.34 -19.62
N LYS A 146 -14.85 17.16 -18.31
CA LYS A 146 -15.58 16.03 -17.72
C LYS A 146 -17.02 16.00 -18.24
N VAL A 147 -17.42 14.84 -18.75
CA VAL A 147 -18.80 14.59 -19.20
C VAL A 147 -19.54 13.85 -18.10
N HIS A 148 -20.59 14.45 -17.57
CA HIS A 148 -21.44 13.81 -16.55
C HIS A 148 -22.48 12.93 -17.25
N LEU A 149 -22.35 11.61 -17.06
CA LEU A 149 -23.33 10.65 -17.54
C LEU A 149 -24.30 10.32 -16.40
N LYS A 150 -25.60 10.42 -16.68
CA LYS A 150 -26.66 9.93 -15.79
C LYS A 150 -27.30 8.72 -16.46
N TYR A 151 -27.28 7.58 -15.77
CA TYR A 151 -27.98 6.38 -16.18
C TYR A 151 -29.32 6.31 -15.44
N ASP A 152 -30.41 6.21 -16.18
CA ASP A 152 -31.75 6.06 -15.62
C ASP A 152 -32.11 4.57 -15.61
N GLU A 153 -32.17 3.97 -14.41
CA GLU A 153 -32.52 2.56 -14.23
C GLU A 153 -34.02 2.29 -14.47
N ALA A 154 -34.87 3.32 -14.56
CA ALA A 154 -36.32 3.18 -14.61
C ALA A 154 -36.91 2.89 -16.01
N SER A 155 -36.09 2.85 -17.07
CA SER A 155 -36.54 2.62 -18.46
C SER A 155 -36.53 1.15 -18.90
N LYS A 156 -36.80 0.20 -17.98
CA LYS A 156 -36.85 -1.22 -18.29
C LYS A 156 -38.27 -1.78 -18.26
#